data_AF-A0A3B4FKV3-F1
#
_entry.id   AF-A0A3B4FKV3-F1
#
_cell.length_a   1.000
_cell.length_b   1.000
_cell.length_c   1.000
_cell.angle_alpha   90.00
_cell.angle_beta   90.00
_cell.angle_gamma   90.00
#
_symmetry.space_group_name_H-M   'P 1'
#
loop_
_entity.id
_entity.type
_entity.pdbx_description
1 polymer ?
#
loop_
_entity_poly.entity_id
_entity_poly.type
_entity_poly.pdbx_seq_one_letter_code
_entity_poly.pdbx_strand_id
1 'polypeptide(L)'
;MAKVDSGAKPLQNAMKMAKVAIQLDGGNRHKEAYCEYLRTINYISHALLEEAVSQMEKEMVSVEVARMLTLAEQCLERAKSFVGKSTEPPDLSASAFSSGSPGLPEPHQTAVVPASHTADTVTVPVGGAPVATDHKSSSPRVSGHSRLLSDEAEEPSPFLPPEVFHKLQAEASQDTGKKELTPIEEASRLNQKLKANYEARLARLTPGQAYQKTSLTLSLQRQMMENLIIAKARQDALQRKMEDRRLRLQEEANRYSELFINTVN
;
A
#
# COMPACT_ATOMS: atom_id res chain seq x y z
N MET A 1 -32.20 -48.61 13.92
CA MET A 1 -30.78 -48.25 14.00
C MET A 1 -30.63 -46.77 13.71
N ALA A 2 -29.80 -46.08 14.50
CA ALA A 2 -29.82 -44.64 14.72
C ALA A 2 -29.33 -43.79 13.53
N LYS A 3 -29.96 -42.63 13.37
CA LYS A 3 -29.74 -41.62 12.33
C LYS A 3 -28.47 -40.81 12.67
N VAL A 4 -27.39 -41.01 11.91
CA VAL A 4 -26.15 -40.21 12.01
C VAL A 4 -26.36 -38.88 11.29
N ASP A 5 -26.82 -37.89 12.06
CA ASP A 5 -27.07 -36.51 11.63
C ASP A 5 -26.24 -35.55 12.52
N SER A 6 -25.02 -35.96 12.90
CA SER A 6 -24.19 -35.25 13.88
C SER A 6 -23.25 -34.20 13.29
N GLY A 7 -22.90 -34.29 12.00
CA GLY A 7 -21.91 -33.41 11.37
C GLY A 7 -22.38 -31.96 11.18
N ALA A 8 -23.69 -31.74 10.92
CA ALA A 8 -24.23 -30.40 10.65
C ALA A 8 -24.48 -29.54 11.91
N LYS A 9 -24.37 -30.12 13.10
CA LYS A 9 -24.72 -29.45 14.37
C LYS A 9 -23.67 -28.40 14.79
N PRO A 10 -22.35 -28.68 14.73
CA PRO A 10 -21.34 -27.74 15.17
C PRO A 10 -21.29 -26.45 14.33
N LEU A 11 -21.32 -26.56 12.99
CA LEU A 11 -21.34 -25.38 12.13
C LEU A 11 -22.59 -24.53 12.34
N GLN A 12 -23.77 -25.16 12.41
CA GLN A 12 -25.02 -24.43 12.64
C GLN A 12 -25.02 -23.70 13.98
N ASN A 13 -24.49 -24.31 15.04
CA ASN A 13 -24.35 -23.67 16.34
C ASN A 13 -23.35 -22.52 16.30
N ALA A 14 -22.21 -22.70 15.64
CA ALA A 14 -21.24 -21.63 15.43
C ALA A 14 -21.85 -20.45 14.67
N MET A 15 -22.64 -20.70 13.61
CA MET A 15 -23.35 -19.66 12.86
C MET A 15 -24.37 -18.91 13.73
N LYS A 16 -25.10 -19.61 14.61
CA LYS A 16 -26.03 -18.97 15.55
C LYS A 16 -25.30 -18.06 16.53
N MET A 17 -24.17 -18.52 17.09
CA MET A 17 -23.35 -17.70 18.00
C MET A 17 -22.79 -16.47 17.27
N ALA A 18 -22.25 -16.64 16.06
CA ALA A 18 -21.79 -15.53 15.24
C ALA A 18 -22.90 -14.51 14.94
N LYS A 19 -24.13 -14.99 14.70
CA LYS A 19 -25.30 -14.11 14.49
C LYS A 19 -25.60 -13.26 15.72
N VAL A 20 -25.49 -13.82 16.93
CA VAL A 20 -25.66 -13.05 18.18
C VAL A 20 -24.57 -11.98 18.29
N ALA A 21 -23.31 -12.32 18.01
CA ALA A 21 -22.21 -11.36 18.04
C ALA A 21 -22.44 -10.19 17.05
N ILE A 22 -22.90 -10.49 15.83
CA ILE A 22 -23.24 -9.48 14.81
C ILE A 22 -24.40 -8.58 15.26
N GLN A 23 -25.42 -9.14 15.91
CA GLN A 23 -26.54 -8.35 16.44
C GLN A 23 -26.09 -7.38 17.55
N LEU A 24 -25.21 -7.83 18.44
CA LEU A 24 -24.63 -6.96 19.47
C LEU A 24 -23.74 -5.87 18.88
N ASP A 25 -22.99 -6.20 17.81
CA ASP A 25 -22.15 -5.25 17.08
C ASP A 25 -23.00 -4.14 16.43
N GLY A 26 -24.11 -4.52 15.77
CA GLY A 26 -25.07 -3.57 15.20
C GLY A 26 -25.86 -2.77 16.26
N GLY A 27 -25.97 -3.29 17.48
CA GLY A 27 -26.63 -2.63 18.61
C GLY A 27 -25.75 -1.69 19.44
N ASN A 28 -24.56 -1.30 18.93
CA ASN A 28 -23.59 -0.43 19.61
C ASN A 28 -23.04 -1.01 20.94
N ARG A 29 -23.20 -2.32 21.18
CA ARG A 29 -22.70 -3.04 22.37
C ARG A 29 -21.35 -3.70 22.06
N HIS A 30 -20.39 -2.90 21.63
CA HIS A 30 -19.12 -3.39 21.06
C HIS A 30 -18.29 -4.25 22.02
N LYS A 31 -18.29 -3.94 23.32
CA LYS A 31 -17.58 -4.76 24.33
C LYS A 31 -18.16 -6.17 24.43
N GLU A 32 -19.48 -6.29 24.36
CA GLU A 32 -20.18 -7.57 24.45
C GLU A 32 -20.09 -8.34 23.13
N ALA A 33 -20.20 -7.64 22.01
CA ALA A 33 -19.96 -8.20 20.68
C ALA A 33 -18.54 -8.80 20.58
N TYR A 34 -17.52 -8.08 21.06
CA TYR A 34 -16.14 -8.58 21.12
C TYR A 34 -16.02 -9.88 21.91
N CYS A 35 -16.59 -9.94 23.12
CA CYS A 35 -16.62 -11.16 23.93
C CYS A 35 -17.34 -12.31 23.22
N GLU A 36 -18.46 -12.05 22.55
CA GLU A 36 -19.19 -13.09 21.79
C GLU A 36 -18.42 -13.57 20.56
N TYR A 37 -17.70 -12.69 19.85
CA TYR A 37 -16.83 -13.10 18.75
C TYR A 37 -15.72 -14.04 19.24
N LEU A 38 -15.06 -13.71 20.37
CA LEU A 38 -14.05 -14.58 20.98
C LEU A 38 -14.64 -15.91 21.44
N ARG A 39 -15.83 -15.90 22.04
CA ARG A 39 -16.53 -17.13 22.46
C ARG A 39 -16.86 -18.02 21.26
N THR A 40 -17.29 -17.42 20.16
CA THR A 40 -17.57 -18.14 18.90
C THR A 40 -16.30 -18.77 18.31
N ILE A 41 -15.19 -18.04 18.30
CA ILE A 41 -13.88 -18.56 17.84
C ILE A 41 -13.44 -19.73 18.71
N ASN A 42 -13.49 -19.60 20.03
CA ASN A 42 -13.12 -20.66 20.96
C ASN A 42 -13.98 -21.92 20.77
N TYR A 43 -15.30 -21.77 20.60
CA TYR A 43 -16.19 -22.88 20.28
C TYR A 43 -15.78 -23.61 19.00
N ILE A 44 -15.52 -22.86 17.92
CA ILE A 44 -15.08 -23.43 16.64
C ILE A 44 -13.78 -24.20 16.82
N SER A 45 -12.80 -23.63 17.53
CA SER A 45 -11.52 -24.31 17.81
C SER A 45 -11.73 -25.64 18.52
N HIS A 46 -12.57 -25.70 19.57
CA HIS A 46 -12.87 -26.94 20.28
C HIS A 46 -13.59 -27.96 19.39
N ALA A 47 -14.62 -27.55 18.65
CA ALA A 47 -15.36 -28.45 17.78
C ALA A 47 -14.48 -29.06 16.67
N LEU A 48 -13.53 -28.29 16.13
CA LEU A 48 -12.58 -28.79 15.14
C LEU A 48 -11.52 -29.73 15.74
N LEU A 49 -11.12 -29.52 16.99
CA LEU A 49 -10.20 -30.42 17.69
C LEU A 49 -10.87 -31.78 17.97
N GLU A 50 -12.12 -31.79 18.43
CA GLU A 50 -12.88 -33.04 18.65
C GLU A 50 -13.07 -33.83 17.35
N GLU A 51 -13.28 -33.14 16.22
CA GLU A 51 -13.36 -33.75 14.89
C GLU A 51 -12.01 -34.32 14.43
N ALA A 52 -10.90 -33.60 14.67
CA ALA A 52 -9.56 -34.06 14.33
C ALA A 52 -9.15 -35.31 15.13
N VAL A 53 -9.59 -35.41 16.39
CA VAL A 53 -9.35 -36.58 17.25
C VAL A 53 -10.22 -37.78 16.84
N SER A 54 -11.38 -37.54 16.25
CA SER A 54 -12.37 -38.58 15.90
C SER A 54 -12.18 -39.18 14.49
N GLN A 55 -11.08 -38.88 13.79
CA GLN A 55 -10.91 -39.24 12.37
C GLN A 55 -10.84 -40.75 12.10
N MET A 56 -11.99 -41.34 11.74
CA MET A 56 -12.08 -42.47 10.82
C MET A 56 -13.16 -42.13 9.77
N GLU A 57 -12.72 -41.86 8.53
CA GLU A 57 -13.50 -41.63 7.30
C GLU A 57 -14.40 -40.38 7.22
N LYS A 58 -13.99 -39.33 6.47
CA LYS A 58 -14.88 -38.62 5.50
C LYS A 58 -14.25 -37.46 4.72
N GLU A 59 -14.41 -37.52 3.41
CA GLU A 59 -14.19 -36.43 2.45
C GLU A 59 -15.23 -35.29 2.58
N MET A 60 -16.44 -35.59 3.09
CA MET A 60 -17.53 -34.63 3.30
C MET A 60 -17.31 -33.67 4.49
N VAL A 61 -16.42 -34.03 5.43
CA VAL A 61 -16.04 -33.21 6.60
C VAL A 61 -15.15 -32.03 6.20
N SER A 62 -14.43 -32.13 5.08
CA SER A 62 -13.52 -31.07 4.61
C SER A 62 -14.22 -29.74 4.34
N VAL A 63 -15.42 -29.78 3.75
CA VAL A 63 -16.20 -28.58 3.41
C VAL A 63 -16.76 -27.90 4.66
N GLU A 64 -17.20 -28.68 5.65
CA GLU A 64 -17.74 -28.16 6.91
C GLU A 64 -16.64 -27.54 7.78
N VAL A 65 -15.50 -28.23 7.90
CA VAL A 65 -14.29 -27.71 8.54
C VAL A 65 -13.85 -26.41 7.87
N ALA A 66 -13.80 -26.37 6.53
CA ALA A 66 -13.45 -25.16 5.80
C ALA A 66 -14.42 -23.99 6.08
N ARG A 67 -15.73 -24.26 6.17
CA ARG A 67 -16.73 -23.23 6.51
C ARG A 67 -16.60 -22.74 7.95
N MET A 68 -16.32 -23.63 8.90
CA MET A 68 -16.08 -23.27 10.30
C MET A 68 -14.81 -22.40 10.43
N LEU A 69 -13.73 -22.77 9.75
CA LEU A 69 -12.50 -21.97 9.71
C LEU A 69 -12.73 -20.60 9.10
N THR A 70 -13.45 -20.53 7.97
CA THR A 70 -13.84 -19.25 7.33
C THR A 70 -14.66 -18.38 8.29
N LEU A 71 -15.60 -18.98 9.04
CA LEU A 71 -16.40 -18.25 10.03
C LEU A 71 -15.55 -17.72 11.19
N ALA A 72 -14.60 -18.53 11.69
CA ALA A 72 -13.66 -18.10 12.74
C ALA A 72 -12.79 -16.92 12.26
N GLU A 73 -12.32 -16.96 11.01
CA GLU A 73 -11.56 -15.86 10.40
C GLU A 73 -12.39 -14.56 10.36
N GLN A 74 -13.65 -14.64 9.92
CA GLN A 74 -14.55 -13.47 9.90
C GLN A 74 -14.79 -12.90 11.30
N CYS A 75 -15.03 -13.76 12.29
CA CYS A 75 -15.17 -13.35 13.69
C CYS A 75 -13.90 -12.67 14.21
N LEU A 76 -12.71 -13.18 13.82
CA LEU A 76 -11.43 -12.63 14.25
C LEU A 76 -11.17 -11.25 13.64
N GLU A 77 -11.46 -11.05 12.35
CA GLU A 77 -11.34 -9.73 11.70
C GLU A 77 -12.24 -8.68 12.35
N ARG A 78 -13.48 -9.06 12.70
CA ARG A 78 -14.37 -8.18 13.46
C ARG A 78 -13.85 -7.89 14.87
N ALA A 79 -13.36 -8.91 15.58
CA ALA A 79 -12.78 -8.76 16.90
C ALA A 79 -11.56 -7.81 16.92
N LYS A 80 -10.63 -7.97 15.96
CA LYS A 80 -9.47 -7.08 15.77
C LYS A 80 -9.89 -5.63 15.56
N SER A 81 -11.00 -5.41 14.86
CA SER A 81 -11.48 -4.07 14.58
C SER A 81 -11.80 -3.26 15.84
N PHE A 82 -12.07 -3.90 16.99
CA PHE A 82 -12.32 -3.19 18.26
C PHE A 82 -11.02 -2.79 18.99
N VAL A 83 -9.94 -3.56 18.81
CA VAL A 83 -8.65 -3.35 19.49
C VAL A 83 -7.97 -2.07 18.97
N GLY A 84 -8.15 -1.73 17.70
CA GLY A 84 -7.58 -0.51 17.10
C GLY A 84 -8.28 0.81 17.47
N LYS A 85 -9.38 0.78 18.24
CA LYS A 85 -10.19 1.97 18.58
C LYS A 85 -10.07 2.37 20.06
N SER A 86 -9.27 1.66 20.85
CA SER A 86 -9.22 1.83 22.32
C SER A 86 -7.94 2.51 22.83
N THR A 87 -7.14 3.13 21.96
CA THR A 87 -5.88 3.83 22.31
C THR A 87 -6.00 5.36 22.29
N GLU A 88 -7.19 5.92 22.45
CA GLU A 88 -7.39 7.35 22.67
C GLU A 88 -7.52 7.59 24.19
N PRO A 89 -6.71 8.46 24.80
CA PRO A 89 -6.70 8.66 26.26
C PRO A 89 -8.01 9.32 26.73
N PRO A 90 -8.52 8.96 27.94
CA PRO A 90 -9.71 9.57 28.48
C PRO A 90 -9.37 10.98 29.00
N ASP A 91 -9.79 12.00 28.26
CA ASP A 91 -9.81 13.36 28.80
C ASP A 91 -10.87 13.46 29.89
N LEU A 92 -10.37 13.82 31.07
CA LEU A 92 -11.15 14.21 32.23
C LEU A 92 -11.90 15.50 31.90
N SER A 93 -13.23 15.41 31.84
CA SER A 93 -14.08 16.51 32.29
C SER A 93 -15.28 15.93 33.01
N ALA A 94 -15.23 16.11 34.32
CA ALA A 94 -16.22 15.70 35.28
C ALA A 94 -17.48 16.57 35.18
N SER A 95 -18.57 15.97 35.67
CA SER A 95 -19.70 16.60 36.36
C SER A 95 -20.76 17.28 35.48
N ALA A 96 -21.92 16.64 35.37
CA ALA A 96 -22.99 16.87 36.33
C ALA A 96 -24.13 15.86 36.14
N PHE A 97 -24.62 15.34 37.26
CA PHE A 97 -25.92 14.72 37.38
C PHE A 97 -27.01 15.69 36.90
N SER A 98 -28.01 15.22 36.14
CA SER A 98 -29.41 15.34 36.54
C SER A 98 -30.37 14.65 35.56
N SER A 99 -31.29 13.90 36.16
CA SER A 99 -32.50 13.27 35.65
C SER A 99 -33.40 14.13 34.72
N GLY A 100 -34.04 13.49 33.72
CA GLY A 100 -35.37 13.88 33.22
C GLY A 100 -35.54 14.03 31.69
N SER A 101 -36.25 13.08 31.06
CA SER A 101 -36.98 13.23 29.77
C SER A 101 -38.28 14.06 29.95
N PRO A 102 -39.14 14.31 28.94
CA PRO A 102 -38.97 14.50 27.47
C PRO A 102 -39.73 15.76 26.94
N GLY A 103 -39.57 16.14 25.66
CA GLY A 103 -40.49 17.12 25.03
C GLY A 103 -40.16 17.56 23.59
N LEU A 104 -40.96 17.08 22.62
CA LEU A 104 -41.26 17.68 21.30
C LEU A 104 -42.43 18.69 21.53
N PRO A 105 -42.72 19.76 20.72
CA PRO A 105 -42.65 19.77 19.25
C PRO A 105 -42.30 21.08 18.48
N GLU A 106 -42.16 20.89 17.15
CA GLU A 106 -42.20 21.77 15.94
C GLU A 106 -43.18 22.98 15.93
N PRO A 107 -43.32 23.80 14.84
CA PRO A 107 -42.45 24.25 13.73
C PRO A 107 -42.58 25.79 13.47
N HIS A 108 -42.23 26.29 12.27
CA HIS A 108 -42.68 27.50 11.51
C HIS A 108 -41.47 28.21 10.82
N GLN A 109 -41.18 27.93 9.55
CA GLN A 109 -41.61 28.67 8.34
C GLN A 109 -41.33 30.19 8.37
N THR A 110 -40.53 30.71 7.43
CA THR A 110 -41.02 31.41 6.21
C THR A 110 -39.88 32.16 5.51
N ALA A 111 -39.94 32.09 4.18
CA ALA A 111 -39.15 32.73 3.12
C ALA A 111 -38.79 34.21 3.32
N VAL A 112 -37.72 34.68 2.64
CA VAL A 112 -37.76 35.75 1.61
C VAL A 112 -36.52 35.68 0.70
N VAL A 113 -36.76 35.63 -0.61
CA VAL A 113 -35.91 36.04 -1.76
C VAL A 113 -36.63 37.31 -2.30
N PRO A 114 -36.02 38.40 -2.84
CA PRO A 114 -35.34 38.36 -4.15
C PRO A 114 -34.29 39.44 -4.56
N ALA A 115 -33.56 39.10 -5.64
CA ALA A 115 -33.10 39.87 -6.84
C ALA A 115 -32.36 41.23 -6.65
N SER A 116 -31.46 41.75 -7.49
CA SER A 116 -31.02 41.58 -8.91
C SER A 116 -29.52 42.01 -8.97
N HIS A 117 -28.71 41.83 -10.03
CA HIS A 117 -28.57 42.71 -11.20
C HIS A 117 -27.53 42.13 -12.21
N THR A 118 -27.89 42.12 -13.50
CA THR A 118 -27.15 42.41 -14.77
C THR A 118 -25.62 42.62 -14.73
N ALA A 119 -24.78 42.28 -15.73
CA ALA A 119 -24.93 42.26 -17.19
C ALA A 119 -23.82 41.44 -17.91
N ASP A 120 -24.06 41.20 -19.20
CA ASP A 120 -23.27 40.52 -20.23
C ASP A 120 -21.82 40.99 -20.45
N THR A 121 -20.97 40.12 -21.03
CA THR A 121 -20.23 40.39 -22.28
C THR A 121 -19.66 39.08 -22.89
N VAL A 122 -20.00 38.87 -24.15
CA VAL A 122 -19.54 37.83 -25.10
C VAL A 122 -18.25 38.28 -25.78
N THR A 123 -17.22 37.43 -25.91
CA THR A 123 -16.44 37.24 -27.16
C THR A 123 -15.42 36.09 -27.09
N VAL A 124 -15.39 35.27 -28.14
CA VAL A 124 -14.35 34.31 -28.60
C VAL A 124 -14.39 34.41 -30.15
N PRO A 125 -13.51 33.79 -31.00
CA PRO A 125 -12.15 33.20 -30.89
C PRO A 125 -11.19 33.60 -32.07
N VAL A 126 -10.08 32.84 -32.19
CA VAL A 126 -9.25 32.52 -33.39
C VAL A 126 -8.08 33.48 -33.62
N GLY A 127 -6.83 33.10 -33.90
CA GLY A 127 -6.15 31.84 -34.24
C GLY A 127 -4.98 32.16 -35.20
N GLY A 128 -3.84 31.46 -35.11
CA GLY A 128 -2.79 31.50 -36.16
C GLY A 128 -1.33 31.55 -35.70
N ALA A 129 -0.61 30.45 -35.89
CA ALA A 129 0.82 30.42 -36.28
C ALA A 129 0.86 30.39 -37.85
N PRO A 130 1.98 30.57 -38.61
CA PRO A 130 3.32 29.94 -38.40
C PRO A 130 4.59 30.63 -39.06
N VAL A 131 5.77 29.95 -39.02
CA VAL A 131 6.99 30.03 -39.92
C VAL A 131 7.87 31.31 -39.86
N ALA A 132 9.19 31.39 -40.12
CA ALA A 132 10.45 30.60 -40.04
C ALA A 132 11.60 31.57 -40.48
N THR A 133 12.88 31.25 -40.18
CA THR A 133 14.16 31.75 -40.78
C THR A 133 14.47 33.28 -40.64
N ASP A 134 15.67 33.84 -40.40
CA ASP A 134 17.07 33.48 -40.68
C ASP A 134 18.07 34.29 -39.82
N HIS A 135 19.28 33.72 -39.73
CA HIS A 135 20.64 34.16 -39.37
C HIS A 135 21.03 35.68 -39.35
N LYS A 136 21.93 36.09 -38.42
CA LYS A 136 23.41 36.20 -38.66
C LYS A 136 24.17 37.15 -37.68
N SER A 137 25.32 36.62 -37.23
CA SER A 137 26.61 37.23 -36.81
C SER A 137 26.75 38.16 -35.60
N SER A 138 27.57 37.73 -34.64
CA SER A 138 28.74 38.50 -34.16
C SER A 138 29.71 37.62 -33.35
N SER A 139 30.96 37.55 -33.82
CA SER A 139 32.19 37.08 -33.15
C SER A 139 33.36 37.62 -34.00
N PRO A 140 34.64 37.66 -33.59
CA PRO A 140 35.27 37.54 -32.26
C PRO A 140 36.22 38.74 -31.97
N ARG A 141 36.80 38.83 -30.76
CA ARG A 141 38.15 39.42 -30.61
C ARG A 141 39.05 38.60 -29.68
N VAL A 142 40.19 38.27 -30.27
CA VAL A 142 41.39 37.62 -29.77
C VAL A 142 42.13 38.53 -28.77
N SER A 143 42.68 37.94 -27.71
CA SER A 143 43.99 38.38 -27.20
C SER A 143 44.69 37.16 -26.63
N GLY A 144 45.74 36.72 -27.33
CA GLY A 144 46.57 35.60 -26.92
C GLY A 144 47.67 36.02 -25.95
N HIS A 145 48.08 35.07 -25.11
CA HIS A 145 49.46 34.95 -24.68
C HIS A 145 49.90 33.49 -24.78
N SER A 146 51.13 33.35 -25.23
CA SER A 146 51.76 32.19 -25.82
C SER A 146 52.44 31.28 -24.79
N ARG A 147 52.28 29.97 -25.01
CA ARG A 147 53.33 28.94 -25.05
C ARG A 147 54.00 28.55 -23.71
N LEU A 148 53.66 27.37 -23.21
CA LEU A 148 54.67 26.38 -22.78
C LEU A 148 54.24 24.99 -23.24
N LEU A 149 55.17 24.33 -23.92
CA LEU A 149 55.17 22.92 -24.28
C LEU A 149 55.51 22.12 -23.01
N SER A 150 54.75 21.07 -22.72
CA SER A 150 55.27 19.88 -22.05
C SER A 150 54.70 18.67 -22.77
N ASP A 151 55.51 18.18 -23.69
CA ASP A 151 55.46 16.83 -24.24
C ASP A 151 56.37 15.99 -23.34
N GLU A 152 55.79 15.14 -22.51
CA GLU A 152 56.41 13.86 -22.16
C GLU A 152 55.31 12.83 -21.98
N ALA A 153 55.47 11.74 -22.72
CA ALA A 153 54.70 10.53 -22.62
C ALA A 153 54.87 9.93 -21.22
N GLU A 154 53.84 10.03 -20.39
CA GLU A 154 53.71 9.21 -19.20
C GLU A 154 52.28 8.66 -19.20
N GLU A 155 52.16 7.34 -19.04
CA GLU A 155 50.95 6.56 -19.20
C GLU A 155 49.68 7.24 -18.64
N PRO A 156 48.49 7.01 -19.23
CA PRO A 156 47.27 7.46 -18.60
C PRO A 156 47.16 6.76 -17.25
N SER A 157 47.52 7.48 -16.18
CA SER A 157 47.23 7.05 -14.81
C SER A 157 45.77 6.63 -14.77
N PRO A 158 45.47 5.34 -14.53
CA PRO A 158 44.13 4.80 -14.71
C PRO A 158 43.15 5.32 -13.64
N PHE A 159 43.67 6.01 -12.62
CA PHE A 159 42.89 6.55 -11.52
C PHE A 159 42.99 8.06 -11.46
N LEU A 160 41.85 8.68 -11.70
CA LEU A 160 41.61 10.09 -11.48
C LEU A 160 41.72 10.40 -9.97
N PRO A 161 42.33 11.55 -9.57
CA PRO A 161 42.43 11.95 -8.17
C PRO A 161 41.07 11.94 -7.44
N PRO A 162 41.01 11.59 -6.15
CA PRO A 162 39.75 11.51 -5.40
C PRO A 162 38.88 12.76 -5.51
N GLU A 163 39.49 13.93 -5.66
CA GLU A 163 38.82 15.23 -5.77
C GLU A 163 38.04 15.37 -7.08
N VAL A 164 38.56 14.84 -8.18
CA VAL A 164 37.85 14.83 -9.47
C VAL A 164 36.84 13.70 -9.53
N PHE A 165 37.10 12.56 -8.87
CA PHE A 165 36.10 11.50 -8.71
C PHE A 165 34.88 11.98 -7.90
N HIS A 166 35.10 12.66 -6.78
CA HIS A 166 34.02 13.25 -5.98
C HIS A 166 33.27 14.36 -6.72
N LYS A 167 33.95 15.18 -7.54
CA LYS A 167 33.29 16.19 -8.37
C LYS A 167 32.43 15.57 -9.47
N LEU A 168 32.95 14.58 -10.19
CA LEU A 168 32.18 13.85 -11.21
C LEU A 168 31.01 13.08 -10.58
N GLN A 169 31.20 12.52 -9.39
CA GLN A 169 30.13 11.85 -8.64
C GLN A 169 29.09 12.85 -8.12
N ALA A 170 29.50 14.05 -7.70
CA ALA A 170 28.60 15.12 -7.27
C ALA A 170 27.81 15.73 -8.44
N GLU A 171 28.43 15.93 -9.60
CA GLU A 171 27.78 16.37 -10.83
C GLU A 171 26.85 15.29 -11.39
N ALA A 172 27.23 14.01 -11.32
CA ALA A 172 26.33 12.89 -11.64
C ALA A 172 25.18 12.72 -10.63
N SER A 173 25.40 13.10 -9.36
CA SER A 173 24.36 13.10 -8.32
C SER A 173 23.35 14.25 -8.45
N GLN A 174 23.65 15.30 -9.21
CA GLN A 174 22.70 16.39 -9.43
C GLN A 174 21.61 16.04 -10.46
N ASP A 175 21.87 15.12 -11.39
CA ASP A 175 20.84 14.63 -12.34
C ASP A 175 19.91 13.57 -11.69
N THR A 176 20.25 13.08 -10.49
CA THR A 176 19.43 12.14 -9.70
C THR A 176 18.59 12.83 -8.61
N GLY A 177 18.36 14.15 -8.68
CA GLY A 177 17.50 14.92 -7.76
C GLY A 177 16.04 14.41 -7.61
N LYS A 178 15.67 13.34 -8.30
CA LYS A 178 14.51 12.51 -8.03
C LYS A 178 14.98 11.41 -7.06
N LYS A 179 14.86 11.65 -5.75
CA LYS A 179 14.96 10.67 -4.64
C LYS A 179 15.08 9.24 -5.17
N GLU A 180 16.27 8.65 -5.11
CA GLU A 180 16.51 7.28 -5.58
C GLU A 180 15.55 6.35 -4.83
N LEU A 181 14.48 5.95 -5.51
CA LEU A 181 13.38 5.23 -4.90
C LEU A 181 13.75 3.75 -4.84
N THR A 182 13.29 3.06 -3.80
CA THR A 182 13.36 1.61 -3.82
C THR A 182 12.59 1.07 -5.04
N PRO A 183 12.97 -0.08 -5.61
CA PRO A 183 12.27 -0.64 -6.77
C PRO A 183 10.74 -0.75 -6.57
N ILE A 184 10.29 -1.00 -5.34
CA ILE A 184 8.86 -1.06 -4.99
C ILE A 184 8.18 0.32 -4.98
N GLU A 185 8.88 1.37 -4.56
CA GLU A 185 8.37 2.74 -4.59
C GLU A 185 8.30 3.29 -6.02
N GLU A 186 9.27 2.95 -6.87
CA GLU A 186 9.21 3.24 -8.31
C GLU A 186 7.96 2.64 -8.95
N ALA A 187 7.72 1.34 -8.72
CA ALA A 187 6.51 0.67 -9.19
C ALA A 187 5.23 1.28 -8.64
N SER A 188 5.22 1.73 -7.38
CA SER A 188 4.08 2.42 -6.78
C SER A 188 3.77 3.73 -7.51
N ARG A 189 4.78 4.56 -7.80
CA ARG A 189 4.59 5.79 -8.60
C ARG A 189 4.09 5.50 -10.00
N LEU A 190 4.64 4.48 -10.66
CA LEU A 190 4.17 4.05 -11.97
C LEU A 190 2.70 3.61 -11.91
N ASN A 191 2.31 2.84 -10.89
CA ASN A 191 0.95 2.39 -10.67
C ASN A 191 -0.01 3.55 -10.35
N GLN A 192 0.43 4.57 -9.63
CA GLN A 192 -0.36 5.78 -9.39
C GLN A 192 -0.63 6.53 -10.71
N LYS A 193 0.40 6.67 -11.57
CA LYS A 193 0.23 7.24 -12.91
C LYS A 193 -0.69 6.39 -13.79
N LEU A 194 -0.56 5.07 -13.70
CA LEU A 194 -1.38 4.12 -14.44
C LEU A 194 -2.86 4.24 -14.05
N LYS A 195 -3.13 4.34 -12.75
CA LYS A 195 -4.47 4.55 -12.20
C LYS A 195 -5.06 5.88 -12.65
N ALA A 196 -4.28 6.97 -12.62
CA ALA A 196 -4.73 8.26 -13.12
C ALA A 196 -5.07 8.22 -14.63
N ASN A 197 -4.27 7.51 -15.43
CA ASN A 197 -4.57 7.32 -16.86
C ASN A 197 -5.84 6.49 -17.08
N TYR A 198 -6.02 5.43 -16.30
CA TYR A 198 -7.23 4.63 -16.29
C TYR A 198 -8.47 5.47 -15.97
N GLU A 199 -8.42 6.29 -14.94
CA GLU A 199 -9.52 7.18 -14.55
C GLU A 199 -9.86 8.17 -15.66
N ALA A 200 -8.84 8.77 -16.29
CA ALA A 200 -9.03 9.67 -17.43
C ALA A 200 -9.64 8.97 -18.65
N ARG A 201 -9.28 7.70 -18.91
CA ARG A 201 -9.91 6.91 -19.98
C ARG A 201 -11.34 6.55 -19.62
N LEU A 202 -11.57 6.13 -18.38
CA LEU A 202 -12.88 5.73 -17.88
C LEU A 202 -13.89 6.88 -17.95
N ALA A 203 -13.47 8.10 -17.62
CA ALA A 203 -14.31 9.30 -17.72
C ALA A 203 -14.73 9.65 -19.16
N ARG A 204 -14.00 9.16 -20.17
CA ARG A 204 -14.32 9.35 -21.58
C ARG A 204 -15.21 8.26 -22.18
N LEU A 205 -15.40 7.14 -21.47
CA LEU A 205 -16.29 6.08 -21.95
C LEU A 205 -17.75 6.50 -21.79
N THR A 206 -18.57 6.19 -22.80
CA THR A 206 -20.00 6.48 -22.75
C THR A 206 -20.76 5.48 -21.88
N PRO A 207 -21.83 5.91 -21.18
CA PRO A 207 -22.74 5.00 -20.49
C PRO A 207 -23.34 4.01 -21.50
N GLY A 208 -22.97 2.73 -21.42
CA GLY A 208 -23.33 1.69 -22.39
C GLY A 208 -22.15 0.83 -22.84
N GLN A 209 -20.92 1.33 -22.69
CA GLN A 209 -19.68 0.62 -23.03
C GLN A 209 -19.20 -0.34 -21.93
N ALA A 210 -20.08 -1.24 -21.47
CA ALA A 210 -19.80 -2.13 -20.35
C ALA A 210 -18.59 -3.05 -20.59
N TYR A 211 -18.49 -3.65 -21.78
CA TYR A 211 -17.38 -4.55 -22.13
C TYR A 211 -16.02 -3.83 -22.08
N GLN A 212 -15.94 -2.63 -22.64
CA GLN A 212 -14.70 -1.84 -22.67
C GLN A 212 -14.29 -1.39 -21.26
N LYS A 213 -15.26 -1.01 -20.42
CA LYS A 213 -15.01 -0.71 -19.00
C LYS A 213 -14.43 -1.91 -18.26
N THR A 214 -15.01 -3.09 -18.45
CA THR A 214 -14.51 -4.32 -17.81
C THR A 214 -13.12 -4.68 -18.30
N SER A 215 -12.89 -4.66 -19.63
CA SER A 215 -11.58 -4.92 -20.23
C SER A 215 -10.50 -3.97 -19.70
N LEU A 216 -10.79 -2.67 -19.65
CA LEU A 216 -9.88 -1.66 -19.15
C LEU A 216 -9.57 -1.84 -17.65
N THR A 217 -10.57 -2.23 -16.85
CA THR A 217 -10.41 -2.52 -15.42
C THR A 217 -9.47 -3.70 -15.19
N LEU A 218 -9.69 -4.81 -15.89
CA LEU A 218 -8.84 -6.00 -15.79
C LEU A 218 -7.42 -5.71 -16.28
N SER A 219 -7.28 -4.93 -17.36
CA SER A 219 -5.97 -4.52 -17.87
C SER A 219 -5.19 -3.70 -16.84
N LEU A 220 -5.84 -2.75 -16.15
CA LEU A 220 -5.22 -1.98 -15.08
C LEU A 220 -4.73 -2.90 -13.96
N GLN A 221 -5.59 -3.80 -13.48
CA GLN A 221 -5.26 -4.72 -12.39
C GLN A 221 -4.06 -5.60 -12.74
N ARG A 222 -4.05 -6.18 -13.95
CA ARG A 222 -2.92 -7.00 -14.45
C ARG A 222 -1.62 -6.21 -14.45
N GLN A 223 -1.62 -5.02 -15.03
CA GLN A 223 -0.41 -4.22 -15.18
C GLN A 223 0.10 -3.67 -13.84
N MET A 224 -0.80 -3.29 -12.93
CA MET A 224 -0.40 -2.88 -11.58
C MET A 224 0.27 -4.01 -10.81
N MET A 225 -0.32 -5.21 -10.89
CA MET A 225 0.23 -6.40 -10.25
C MET A 225 1.58 -6.80 -10.85
N GLU A 226 1.70 -6.80 -12.18
CA GLU A 226 2.94 -7.11 -12.89
C GLU A 226 4.08 -6.18 -12.46
N ASN A 227 3.82 -4.87 -12.37
CA ASN A 227 4.79 -3.89 -11.88
C ASN A 227 5.27 -4.20 -10.46
N LEU A 228 4.37 -4.61 -9.56
CA LEU A 228 4.72 -4.95 -8.19
C LEU A 228 5.53 -6.25 -8.09
N ILE A 229 5.17 -7.27 -8.87
CA ILE A 229 5.90 -8.55 -8.89
C ILE A 229 7.34 -8.33 -9.36
N ILE A 230 7.52 -7.58 -10.46
CA ILE A 230 8.84 -7.28 -11.00
C ILE A 230 9.67 -6.48 -10.00
N ALA A 231 9.08 -5.46 -9.40
CA ALA A 231 9.75 -4.64 -8.40
C ALA A 231 10.17 -5.44 -7.16
N LYS A 232 9.28 -6.28 -6.64
CA LYS A 232 9.58 -7.16 -5.50
C LYS A 232 10.72 -8.12 -5.83
N ALA A 233 10.69 -8.75 -6.99
CA ALA A 233 11.78 -9.64 -7.42
C ALA A 233 13.13 -8.91 -7.49
N ARG A 234 13.13 -7.67 -7.99
CA ARG A 234 14.34 -6.81 -8.02
C ARG A 234 14.82 -6.45 -6.61
N GLN A 235 13.90 -6.07 -5.73
CA GLN A 235 14.22 -5.74 -4.34
C GLN A 235 14.79 -6.96 -3.59
N ASP A 236 14.16 -8.13 -3.70
CA ASP A 236 14.63 -9.37 -3.10
C ASP A 236 16.02 -9.76 -3.64
N ALA A 237 16.26 -9.58 -4.95
CA ALA A 237 17.56 -9.84 -5.55
C ALA A 237 18.66 -8.90 -5.01
N LEU A 238 18.35 -7.62 -4.83
CA LEU A 238 19.26 -6.65 -4.22
C LEU A 238 19.53 -6.98 -2.75
N GLN A 239 18.49 -7.34 -2.00
CA GLN A 239 18.61 -7.69 -0.60
C GLN A 239 19.49 -8.93 -0.40
N ARG A 240 19.29 -10.00 -1.19
CA ARG A 240 20.14 -11.19 -1.15
C ARG A 240 21.60 -10.86 -1.42
N LYS A 241 21.90 -10.01 -2.41
CA LYS A 241 23.28 -9.57 -2.69
C LYS A 241 23.93 -8.84 -1.52
N MET A 242 23.15 -8.00 -0.83
CA MET A 242 23.62 -7.26 0.34
C MET A 242 23.89 -8.19 1.52
N GLU A 243 22.99 -9.15 1.77
CA GLU A 243 23.11 -10.16 2.82
C GLU A 243 24.27 -11.13 2.57
N ASP A 244 24.41 -11.63 1.35
CA ASP A 244 25.53 -12.50 0.94
C ASP A 244 26.87 -11.80 1.13
N ARG A 245 26.97 -10.52 0.73
CA ARG A 245 28.19 -9.73 0.94
C ARG A 245 28.50 -9.57 2.44
N ARG A 246 27.48 -9.30 3.25
CA ARG A 246 27.63 -9.17 4.71
C ARG A 246 28.10 -10.48 5.33
N LEU A 247 27.53 -11.60 4.92
CA LEU A 247 27.88 -12.92 5.43
C LEU A 247 29.33 -13.28 5.10
N ARG A 248 29.76 -13.07 3.84
CA ARG A 248 31.15 -13.34 3.44
C ARG A 248 32.17 -12.54 4.25
N LEU A 249 31.92 -11.25 4.44
CA LEU A 249 32.79 -10.40 5.26
C LEU A 249 32.84 -10.87 6.71
N GLN A 250 31.70 -11.35 7.24
CA GLN A 250 31.64 -11.92 8.59
C GLN A 250 32.38 -13.25 8.69
N GLU A 251 32.25 -14.14 7.71
CA GLU A 251 32.99 -15.40 7.64
C GLU A 251 34.50 -15.18 7.57
N GLU A 252 34.95 -14.20 6.77
CA GLU A 252 36.36 -13.81 6.71
C GLU A 252 36.84 -13.27 8.07
N ALA A 253 36.08 -12.36 8.69
CA ALA A 253 36.40 -11.83 10.02
C ALA A 253 36.47 -12.94 11.08
N ASN A 254 35.54 -13.90 11.05
CA ASN A 254 35.54 -15.06 11.93
C ASN A 254 36.75 -15.96 11.66
N ARG A 255 37.08 -16.23 10.40
CA ARG A 255 38.26 -17.00 10.01
C ARG A 255 39.55 -16.33 10.52
N TYR A 256 39.68 -15.02 10.38
CA TYR A 256 40.83 -14.27 10.92
C TYR A 256 40.89 -14.36 12.45
N SER A 257 39.75 -14.28 13.13
CA SER A 257 39.68 -14.43 14.58
C SER A 257 40.12 -15.82 15.04
N GLU A 258 39.69 -16.89 14.36
CA GLU A 258 40.09 -18.26 14.69
C GLU A 258 41.58 -18.49 14.46
N LEU A 259 42.13 -18.01 13.33
CA LEU A 259 43.57 -18.07 13.06
C LEU A 259 44.37 -17.32 14.13
N PHE A 260 43.89 -16.15 14.57
CA PHE A 260 44.53 -15.38 15.63
C PHE A 260 44.51 -16.14 16.96
N ILE A 261 43.38 -16.70 17.38
CA ILE A 261 43.26 -17.50 18.61
C ILE A 261 44.19 -18.72 18.56
N ASN A 262 44.30 -19.39 17.41
CA ASN A 262 45.17 -20.56 17.25
C ASN A 262 46.67 -20.21 17.15
N THR A 263 47.03 -18.96 16.87
CA THR A 263 48.43 -18.51 16.84
C THR A 263 48.91 -18.00 18.20
N VAL A 264 47.98 -17.57 19.06
CA VAL A 264 48.26 -17.00 20.39
C VAL A 264 48.26 -18.07 21.50
N ASN A 265 47.67 -19.25 21.27
CA ASN A 265 47.77 -20.43 22.14
C ASN A 265 48.90 -21.36 21.69
#